data_AF-A0AAF3EXL0-F1
#
_entry.id   AF-A0AAF3EXL0-F1
#
_cell.length_a   1.000
_cell.length_b   1.000
_cell.length_c   1.000
_cell.angle_alpha   90.00
_cell.angle_beta   90.00
_cell.angle_gamma   90.00
#
_symmetry.space_group_name_H-M   'P 1'
#
loop_
_entity.id
_entity.type
_entity.pdbx_description
1 polymer ?
#
loop_
_entity_poly.entity_id
_entity_poly.type
_entity_poly.pdbx_seq_one_letter_code
_entity_poly.pdbx_strand_id
1 'polypeptide(L)'
;MCATLGLVPVIRASKDNAAEQIAIRLDQKLRDNLRDARNNLFAFKSVRAGQLSSSRPVLIIADRSADLATMLHHTWTDQALVHDVLGLDQNRVSMPDKGKKVDYGLHCGHDRLWTQHKGKCFSASR
;
A
#
# COMPACT_ATOMS: atom_id res chain seq x y z
N MET A 1 -0.83 -6.52 -8.52
CA MET A 1 -1.93 -5.68 -7.96
C MET A 1 -3.09 -5.55 -8.94
N CYS A 2 -3.00 -4.78 -10.03
CA CYS A 2 -4.14 -4.60 -10.96
C CYS A 2 -4.69 -5.92 -11.53
N ALA A 3 -3.80 -6.80 -12.03
CA ALA A 3 -4.17 -8.13 -12.50
C ALA A 3 -4.77 -9.01 -11.39
N THR A 4 -4.18 -9.00 -10.19
CA THR A 4 -4.66 -9.75 -9.01
C THR A 4 -6.07 -9.33 -8.59
N LEU A 5 -6.39 -8.04 -8.70
CA LEU A 5 -7.73 -7.52 -8.39
C LEU A 5 -8.72 -7.74 -9.56
N GLY A 6 -8.22 -8.07 -10.76
CA GLY A 6 -9.02 -8.19 -11.98
C GLY A 6 -9.63 -6.85 -12.43
N LEU A 7 -8.98 -5.73 -12.11
CA LEU A 7 -9.50 -4.37 -12.37
C LEU A 7 -8.56 -3.59 -13.27
N VAL A 8 -9.14 -2.78 -14.18
CA VAL A 8 -8.41 -1.84 -15.03
C VAL A 8 -8.67 -0.41 -14.52
N PRO A 9 -7.70 0.22 -13.83
CA PRO A 9 -7.89 1.55 -13.24
C PRO A 9 -7.82 2.68 -14.27
N VAL A 10 -8.15 3.91 -13.85
CA VAL A 10 -7.71 5.15 -14.50
C VAL A 10 -6.41 5.59 -13.84
N ILE A 11 -5.32 5.68 -14.60
CA ILE A 11 -4.01 6.07 -14.07
C ILE A 11 -3.89 7.59 -14.03
N ARG A 12 -3.44 8.14 -12.90
CA ARG A 12 -3.12 9.56 -12.70
C ARG A 12 -1.74 9.70 -12.07
N ALA A 13 -0.96 10.66 -12.53
CA ALA A 13 0.38 10.96 -12.01
C ALA A 13 0.68 12.46 -12.12
N SER A 14 1.61 12.95 -11.30
CA SER A 14 2.16 14.31 -11.46
C SER A 14 2.94 14.39 -12.76
N LYS A 15 2.76 15.49 -13.51
CA LYS A 15 3.47 15.77 -14.76
C LYS A 15 4.94 16.11 -14.49
N ASP A 16 5.76 15.94 -15.53
CA ASP A 16 7.16 16.37 -15.60
C ASP A 16 8.06 15.73 -14.52
N ASN A 17 7.70 14.52 -14.06
CA ASN A 17 8.46 13.81 -13.04
C ASN A 17 8.54 12.29 -13.34
N ALA A 18 9.36 11.56 -12.60
CA ALA A 18 9.49 10.10 -12.69
C ALA A 18 8.14 9.38 -12.55
N ALA A 19 7.21 9.93 -11.77
CA ALA A 19 5.85 9.42 -11.64
C ALA A 19 5.12 9.32 -13.00
N GLU A 20 5.28 10.30 -13.88
CA GLU A 20 4.69 10.29 -15.23
C GLU A 20 5.30 9.19 -16.11
N GLN A 21 6.64 9.07 -16.09
CA GLN A 21 7.35 8.07 -16.88
C GLN A 21 6.94 6.63 -16.46
N ILE A 22 6.74 6.42 -15.16
CA ILE A 22 6.23 5.15 -14.62
C ILE A 22 4.77 4.93 -15.03
N ALA A 23 3.95 5.98 -14.99
CA ALA A 23 2.54 5.91 -15.38
C ALA A 23 2.36 5.51 -16.86
N ILE A 24 3.14 6.10 -17.77
CA ILE A 24 3.13 5.78 -19.20
C ILE A 24 3.54 4.33 -19.43
N ARG A 25 4.64 3.88 -18.80
CA ARG A 25 5.12 2.49 -18.92
C ARG A 25 4.10 1.48 -18.37
N LEU A 26 3.43 1.83 -17.27
CA LEU A 26 2.39 0.98 -16.69
C LEU A 26 1.15 0.91 -17.58
N ASP A 27 0.70 2.03 -18.14
CA ASP A 27 -0.44 2.08 -19.07
C ASP A 27 -0.18 1.20 -20.29
N GLN A 28 1.00 1.33 -20.89
CA GLN A 28 1.42 0.48 -22.02
C GLN A 28 1.40 -1.00 -21.65
N LYS A 29 1.99 -1.36 -20.50
CA LYS A 29 2.01 -2.75 -20.03
C LYS A 29 0.61 -3.30 -19.80
N LEU A 30 -0.32 -2.51 -19.26
CA LEU A 30 -1.71 -2.92 -19.07
C LEU A 30 -2.43 -3.13 -20.40
N ARG A 31 -2.25 -2.23 -21.37
CA ARG A 31 -2.83 -2.38 -22.71
C ARG A 31 -2.33 -3.61 -23.43
N ASP A 32 -1.03 -3.89 -23.36
CA ASP A 32 -0.43 -5.06 -24.00
C ASP A 32 -0.97 -6.36 -23.38
N ASN A 33 -1.14 -6.42 -22.06
CA ASN A 33 -1.74 -7.56 -21.37
C ASN A 33 -3.25 -7.72 -21.63
N LEU A 34 -3.96 -6.65 -22.00
CA LEU A 34 -5.38 -6.71 -22.38
C LEU A 34 -5.57 -7.18 -23.83
N ARG A 35 -4.59 -6.91 -24.71
CA ARG A 35 -4.61 -7.30 -26.12
C ARG A 35 -4.34 -8.80 -26.32
N ASP A 36 -3.55 -9.40 -25.43
CA ASP A 36 -3.27 -10.82 -25.47
C ASP A 36 -4.48 -11.64 -24.96
N ALA A 37 -5.42 -11.93 -25.88
CA ALA A 37 -6.67 -12.63 -25.60
C ALA A 37 -6.48 -14.07 -25.06
N ARG A 38 -5.27 -14.64 -25.14
CA ARG A 38 -4.92 -15.93 -24.53
C ARG A 38 -4.60 -15.80 -23.05
N ASN A 39 -4.31 -14.60 -22.56
CA ASN A 39 -3.92 -14.32 -21.19
C ASN A 39 -4.89 -13.30 -20.54
N ASN A 40 -6.13 -13.74 -20.35
CA ASN A 40 -7.26 -12.96 -19.82
C ASN A 40 -7.14 -12.62 -18.33
N LEU A 41 -6.02 -11.98 -17.93
CA LEU A 41 -5.67 -11.61 -16.56
C LEU A 41 -6.68 -10.66 -15.89
N PHE A 42 -7.52 -10.00 -16.68
CA PHE A 42 -8.54 -9.05 -16.20
C PHE A 42 -9.98 -9.56 -16.36
N ALA A 43 -10.19 -10.68 -17.07
CA ALA A 43 -11.51 -11.12 -17.47
C ALA A 43 -12.36 -11.70 -16.34
N PHE A 44 -11.75 -12.09 -15.22
CA PHE A 44 -12.46 -12.78 -14.13
C PHE A 44 -13.52 -11.92 -13.43
N LYS A 45 -13.49 -10.58 -13.62
CA LYS A 45 -14.52 -9.65 -13.11
C LYS A 45 -15.04 -8.64 -14.13
N SER A 46 -14.35 -8.38 -15.24
CA SER A 46 -14.73 -7.34 -16.20
C SER A 46 -15.52 -7.83 -17.41
N VAL A 47 -15.74 -9.14 -17.60
CA VAL A 47 -16.51 -9.69 -18.74
C VAL A 47 -17.98 -9.92 -18.36
N ARG A 48 -18.65 -8.85 -17.94
CA ARG A 48 -19.96 -8.55 -18.51
C ARG A 48 -19.76 -7.26 -19.28
N ALA A 49 -19.44 -7.40 -20.57
CA ALA A 49 -19.19 -6.32 -21.53
C ALA A 49 -20.40 -5.37 -21.79
N GLY A 50 -21.33 -5.27 -20.83
CA GLY A 50 -22.45 -4.33 -20.77
C GLY A 50 -22.63 -3.66 -19.40
N GLN A 51 -21.77 -3.91 -18.40
CA GLN A 51 -21.73 -3.20 -17.11
C GLN A 51 -20.35 -2.54 -16.89
N LEU A 52 -19.95 -1.64 -17.79
CA LEU A 52 -18.84 -0.71 -17.51
C LEU A 52 -19.29 0.55 -16.74
N SER A 53 -20.56 0.60 -16.32
CA SER A 53 -21.12 1.54 -15.35
C SER A 53 -21.00 0.92 -13.95
N SER A 54 -20.29 1.43 -12.95
CA SER A 54 -20.22 2.85 -12.53
C SER A 54 -19.06 3.18 -11.57
N SER A 55 -18.01 2.35 -11.46
CA SER A 55 -16.82 2.66 -10.63
C SER A 55 -15.54 2.08 -11.21
N ARG A 56 -14.81 2.87 -12.02
CA ARG A 56 -13.42 2.55 -12.38
C ARG A 56 -12.51 3.12 -11.29
N PRO A 57 -11.75 2.30 -10.55
CA PRO A 57 -10.85 2.81 -9.52
C PRO A 57 -9.77 3.70 -10.14
N VAL A 58 -9.34 4.72 -9.40
CA VAL A 58 -8.22 5.58 -9.81
C VAL A 58 -6.94 5.06 -9.18
N LEU A 59 -5.90 4.87 -9.99
CA LEU A 59 -4.55 4.57 -9.53
C LEU A 59 -3.74 5.86 -9.59
N ILE A 60 -3.35 6.36 -8.41
CA ILE A 60 -2.51 7.56 -8.29
C ILE A 60 -1.07 7.13 -8.10
N ILE A 61 -0.18 7.61 -8.97
CA ILE A 61 1.27 7.46 -8.84
C ILE A 61 1.83 8.83 -8.45
N ALA A 62 2.39 8.91 -7.26
CA ALA A 62 3.03 10.11 -6.74
C ALA A 62 4.52 9.85 -6.51
N ASP A 63 5.32 10.90 -6.67
CA ASP A 63 6.72 10.90 -6.27
C ASP A 63 6.88 11.46 -4.86
N ARG A 64 7.88 10.99 -4.12
CA ARG A 64 8.13 11.40 -2.73
C ARG A 64 8.49 12.88 -2.62
N SER A 65 9.04 13.47 -3.68
CA SER A 65 9.33 14.90 -3.74
C SER A 65 8.11 15.80 -3.52
N ALA A 66 6.89 15.29 -3.74
CA ALA A 66 5.67 16.05 -3.50
C ALA A 66 5.38 16.30 -2.01
N ASP A 67 5.90 15.46 -1.10
CA ASP A 67 5.70 15.63 0.35
C ASP A 67 6.83 14.97 1.16
N LEU A 68 7.98 15.65 1.22
CA LEU A 68 9.11 15.26 2.07
C LEU A 68 8.86 15.57 3.55
N ALA A 69 8.04 16.57 3.86
CA ALA A 69 7.79 17.02 5.22
C ALA A 69 7.13 15.91 6.05
N THR A 70 6.17 15.19 5.48
CA THR A 70 5.52 14.05 6.14
C THR A 70 6.49 12.92 6.46
N MET A 71 7.55 12.71 5.67
CA MET A 71 8.57 11.69 5.97
C MET A 71 9.51 12.08 7.12
N LEU A 72 9.68 13.37 7.38
CA LEU A 72 10.53 13.89 8.46
C LEU A 72 9.76 14.17 9.74
N HIS A 73 8.43 14.19 9.68
CA HIS A 73 7.59 14.42 10.83
C HIS A 73 7.53 13.16 11.70
N HIS A 74 8.03 13.24 12.94
CA HIS A 74 7.78 12.20 13.94
C HIS A 74 6.29 12.16 14.27
N THR A 75 5.59 11.19 13.68
CA THR A 75 4.16 11.01 13.91
C THR A 75 3.93 10.27 15.23
N TRP A 76 2.91 10.68 15.98
CA TRP A 76 2.63 10.15 17.32
C TRP A 76 1.66 8.97 17.31
N THR A 77 1.50 8.30 16.17
CA THR A 77 0.68 7.08 16.07
C THR A 77 1.46 5.88 16.58
N ASP A 78 0.77 4.92 17.19
CA ASP A 78 1.40 3.72 17.77
C ASP A 78 2.28 2.99 16.74
N GLN A 79 1.82 2.88 15.48
CA GLN A 79 2.59 2.24 14.42
C GLN A 79 3.91 2.95 14.11
N ALA A 80 3.88 4.28 14.00
CA ALA A 80 5.07 5.05 13.66
C ALA A 80 6.04 5.11 14.83
N LEU A 81 5.54 5.29 16.06
CA LEU A 81 6.38 5.33 17.25
C LEU A 81 7.10 3.99 17.49
N VAL A 82 6.39 2.87 17.32
CA VAL A 82 7.00 1.53 17.42
C VAL A 82 8.06 1.34 16.34
N HIS A 83 7.81 1.80 15.12
CA HIS A 83 8.80 1.74 14.05
C HIS A 83 10.05 2.57 14.36
N ASP A 84 9.87 3.81 14.79
CA ASP A 84 10.97 4.76 14.98
C ASP A 84 11.79 4.47 16.24
N VAL A 85 11.14 4.05 17.34
CA VAL A 85 11.80 3.84 18.65
C VAL A 85 12.27 2.40 18.83
N LEU A 86 11.49 1.42 18.39
CA LEU A 86 11.77 0.00 18.65
C LEU A 86 12.37 -0.74 17.44
N GLY A 87 12.55 -0.07 16.31
CA GLY A 87 13.20 -0.64 15.13
C GLY A 87 12.39 -1.77 14.50
N LEU A 88 11.12 -1.50 14.19
CA LEU A 88 10.24 -2.45 13.51
C LEU A 88 10.81 -2.83 12.14
N ASP A 89 11.19 -4.09 11.97
CA ASP A 89 11.63 -4.64 10.68
C ASP A 89 10.84 -5.90 10.35
N GLN A 90 10.39 -6.02 9.09
CA GLN A 90 9.59 -7.16 8.62
C GLN A 90 8.35 -7.48 9.48
N ASN A 91 7.71 -6.46 10.06
CA ASN A 91 6.62 -6.60 11.04
C ASN A 91 7.03 -7.35 12.33
N ARG A 92 8.30 -7.25 12.74
CA ARG A 92 8.82 -7.82 13.99
C ARG A 92 9.57 -6.77 14.80
N VAL A 93 9.45 -6.83 16.12
CA VAL A 93 10.16 -5.96 17.06
C VAL A 93 10.91 -6.82 18.05
N SER A 94 12.20 -6.55 18.22
CA SER A 94 13.01 -7.21 19.24
C SER A 94 13.07 -6.37 20.51
N MET A 95 12.52 -6.87 21.62
CA MET A 95 12.56 -6.19 22.91
C MET A 95 13.26 -7.06 23.96
N PRO A 96 13.98 -6.46 24.93
CA PRO A 96 14.49 -7.19 26.07
C PRO A 96 13.33 -7.56 27.01
N ASP A 97 13.05 -8.86 27.15
CA ASP A 97 12.15 -9.40 28.15
C ASP A 97 12.97 -10.25 29.14
N LYS A 98 12.95 -9.86 30.42
CA LYS A 98 13.68 -10.52 31.51
C LYS A 98 15.17 -10.82 31.21
N GLY A 99 15.84 -9.88 30.52
CA GLY A 99 17.26 -9.99 30.16
C GLY A 99 17.56 -10.81 28.91
N LYS A 100 16.55 -11.33 28.20
CA LYS A 100 16.71 -11.98 26.90
C LYS A 100 16.06 -11.13 25.80
N LYS A 101 16.69 -11.04 24.64
CA LYS A 101 16.11 -10.40 23.47
C LYS A 101 15.04 -11.33 22.88
N VAL A 102 13.79 -10.91 22.89
CA VAL A 102 12.64 -11.65 22.38
C VAL A 102 12.04 -10.90 21.20
N ASP A 103 11.73 -11.63 20.13
CA ASP A 103 11.13 -11.08 18.92
C ASP A 103 9.60 -11.23 18.95
N TYR A 104 8.90 -10.10 18.85
CA TYR A 104 7.44 -10.02 18.81
C TYR A 104 6.98 -9.73 17.38
N GLY A 105 6.10 -10.57 16.83
CA GLY A 105 5.53 -10.38 15.49
C GLY A 105 4.25 -9.55 15.52
N LEU A 106 4.25 -8.39 14.86
CA LEU A 106 3.11 -7.48 14.75
C LEU A 106 2.30 -7.77 13.50
N HIS A 107 1.47 -8.81 13.54
CA HIS A 107 0.67 -9.24 12.39
C HIS A 107 -0.80 -8.85 12.55
N CYS A 108 -1.35 -8.15 11.55
CA CYS A 108 -2.75 -7.70 11.57
C CYS A 108 -3.78 -8.86 11.65
N GLY A 109 -3.39 -10.08 11.28
CA GLY A 109 -4.27 -11.26 11.30
C GLY A 109 -4.28 -12.02 12.63
N HIS A 110 -3.28 -11.84 13.50
CA HIS A 110 -3.12 -12.63 14.72
C HIS A 110 -3.03 -11.75 15.98
N ASP A 111 -2.57 -10.52 15.84
CA ASP A 111 -2.49 -9.55 16.93
C ASP A 111 -3.70 -8.61 16.90
N ARG A 112 -4.69 -8.91 17.74
CA ARG A 112 -5.92 -8.12 17.86
C ARG A 112 -5.65 -6.74 18.45
N LEU A 113 -4.68 -6.62 19.35
CA LEU A 113 -4.31 -5.34 19.98
C LEU A 113 -3.70 -4.42 18.93
N TRP A 114 -2.76 -4.93 18.14
CA TRP A 114 -2.12 -4.19 17.06
C TRP A 114 -3.12 -3.72 16.01
N THR A 115 -4.03 -4.59 15.56
CA THR A 115 -5.05 -4.22 14.56
C THR A 115 -5.95 -3.09 15.05
N GLN A 116 -6.26 -3.06 16.34
CA GLN A 116 -7.13 -2.04 16.93
C GLN A 116 -6.42 -0.71 17.20
N HIS A 117 -5.11 -0.72 17.49
CA HIS A 117 -4.40 0.46 18.01
C HIS A 117 -3.36 1.05 17.06
N LYS A 118 -2.88 0.33 16.04
CA LYS A 118 -1.79 0.79 15.14
C LYS A 118 -1.96 2.20 14.57
N GLY A 119 -3.19 2.62 14.28
CA GLY A 119 -3.49 3.94 13.70
C GLY A 119 -3.91 5.01 14.73
N LYS A 120 -4.01 4.67 16.01
CA LYS A 120 -4.37 5.62 17.07
C LYS A 120 -3.14 6.41 17.51
N CYS A 121 -3.38 7.61 18.02
CA CYS A 121 -2.34 8.38 18.70
C CYS A 121 -1.97 7.67 20.01
N PHE A 122 -0.69 7.63 20.33
CA PHE A 122 -0.18 6.98 21.54
C PHE A 122 -0.83 7.53 22.82
N SER A 123 -1.13 8.84 22.86
CA SER A 123 -1.82 9.47 23.99
C SER A 123 -3.29 9.02 24.15
N ALA A 124 -3.92 8.52 23.08
CA ALA A 124 -5.31 8.06 23.06
C ALA A 124 -5.45 6.53 23.32
N SER A 125 -4.33 5.83 23.51
CA SER A 125 -4.27 4.39 23.82
C SER A 125 -4.12 4.09 25.32
N ARG A 126 -4.12 5.11 26.21
CA ARG A 126 -4.11 4.93 27.68
C ARG A 126 -5.50 4.69 28.26
#